data_AF-A0A290ZMF7-F1
#
_entry.id   AF-A0A290ZMF7-F1
#
_cell.length_a   1.000
_cell.length_b   1.000
_cell.length_c   1.000
_cell.angle_alpha   90.00
_cell.angle_beta   90.00
_cell.angle_gamma   90.00
#
_symmetry.space_group_name_H-M   'P 1'
#
loop_
_entity.id
_entity.type
_entity.pdbx_description
1 polymer ?
#
loop_
_entity_poly.entity_id
_entity_poly.type
_entity_poly.pdbx_seq_one_letter_code
_entity_poly.pdbx_strand_id
1 'polypeptide(L)'
;MAALSFQGVVVSNRSIAAAWRLLHARMSGWLYVSLLLAVAIVAIAPHQLPVTLYKLSLIATAGWLGYWLDRALFPYARPHDLIRWGESLDTPDVPLMISKQQAVAFAAAMLRRALIIAAVVIGVGLGA
;
A
#
# COMPACT_ATOMS: atom_id res chain seq x y z
N MET A 1 4.99 -11.89 48.72
CA MET A 1 5.04 -13.15 47.94
C MET A 1 3.76 -13.18 47.10
N ALA A 2 3.70 -12.45 45.98
CA ALA A 2 4.16 -12.82 44.64
C ALA A 2 3.26 -13.85 43.94
N ALA A 3 2.34 -13.37 43.09
CA ALA A 3 1.92 -14.04 41.84
C ALA A 3 0.91 -13.15 41.08
N LEU A 4 1.42 -12.17 40.32
CA LEU A 4 0.67 -11.59 39.21
C LEU A 4 0.88 -12.51 38.00
N SER A 5 -0.01 -13.49 37.77
CA SER A 5 0.05 -14.36 36.59
C SER A 5 -0.83 -13.77 35.47
N PHE A 6 -0.19 -13.00 34.60
CA PHE A 6 -0.80 -12.36 33.44
C PHE A 6 -0.53 -13.20 32.19
N GLN A 7 -1.22 -14.34 31.96
CA GLN A 7 -1.15 -15.02 30.65
C GLN A 7 -2.45 -15.78 30.32
N GLY A 8 -3.28 -15.16 29.48
CA GLY A 8 -4.46 -15.75 28.87
C GLY A 8 -4.57 -15.43 27.38
N VAL A 9 -3.45 -15.27 26.67
CA VAL A 9 -3.44 -15.05 25.22
C VAL A 9 -3.34 -16.42 24.55
N VAL A 10 -4.50 -16.99 24.18
CA VAL A 10 -4.58 -18.18 23.32
C VAL A 10 -4.10 -17.76 21.93
N VAL A 11 -2.82 -17.97 21.64
CA VAL A 11 -2.25 -17.73 20.32
C VAL A 11 -2.73 -18.84 19.38
N SER A 12 -3.78 -18.56 18.62
CA SER A 12 -4.33 -19.47 17.59
C SER A 12 -3.30 -19.76 16.50
N ASN A 13 -3.24 -21.01 16.03
CA ASN A 13 -2.33 -21.47 14.96
C ASN A 13 -2.50 -20.65 13.65
N ARG A 14 -3.69 -20.05 13.43
CA ARG A 14 -3.94 -19.13 12.32
C ARG A 14 -3.20 -17.80 12.47
N SER A 15 -3.04 -17.29 13.69
CA SER A 15 -2.30 -16.06 13.98
C SER A 15 -0.80 -16.23 13.75
N ILE A 16 -0.27 -17.42 14.11
CA ILE A 16 1.12 -17.79 13.86
C ILE A 16 1.36 -17.92 12.35
N ALA A 17 0.50 -18.64 11.63
CA ALA A 17 0.60 -18.77 10.17
C ALA A 17 0.45 -17.41 9.44
N ALA A 18 -0.40 -16.51 9.93
CA ALA A 18 -0.53 -15.16 9.39
C ALA A 18 0.72 -14.32 9.65
N ALA A 19 1.31 -14.41 10.85
CA ALA A 19 2.57 -13.77 11.17
C ALA A 19 3.68 -14.27 10.24
N TRP A 20 3.80 -15.59 10.02
CA TRP A 20 4.77 -16.15 9.07
C TRP A 20 4.59 -15.64 7.64
N ARG A 21 3.35 -15.42 7.20
CA ARG A 21 3.07 -14.82 5.88
C ARG A 21 3.50 -13.35 5.81
N LEU A 22 3.35 -12.59 6.89
CA LEU A 22 3.82 -11.20 6.97
C LEU A 22 5.35 -11.12 7.00
N LEU A 23 6.02 -12.03 7.71
CA LEU A 23 7.49 -12.11 7.76
C LEU A 23 8.09 -12.48 6.39
N HIS A 24 7.39 -13.31 5.61
CA HIS A 24 7.78 -13.70 4.24
C HIS A 24 7.22 -12.78 3.14
N ALA A 25 6.57 -11.67 3.49
CA ALA A 25 6.16 -10.70 2.49
C ALA A 25 7.40 -10.13 1.78
N ARG A 26 7.36 -9.98 0.45
CA ARG A 26 8.50 -9.48 -0.36
C ARG A 26 9.10 -8.15 0.12
N MET A 27 8.36 -7.38 0.92
CA MET A 27 8.74 -6.07 1.46
C MET A 27 9.05 -6.10 2.98
N SER A 28 9.13 -7.28 3.61
CA SER A 28 9.35 -7.39 5.05
C SER A 28 10.72 -6.83 5.50
N GLY A 29 11.75 -6.94 4.65
CA GLY A 29 13.07 -6.33 4.91
C GLY A 29 12.99 -4.83 5.21
N TRP A 30 12.23 -4.09 4.41
CA TRP A 30 12.03 -2.64 4.58
C TRP A 30 11.19 -2.32 5.81
N LEU A 31 10.24 -3.19 6.16
CA LEU A 31 9.46 -3.06 7.39
C LEU A 31 10.37 -3.14 8.63
N TYR A 32 11.33 -4.08 8.66
CA TYR A 32 12.28 -4.16 9.78
C TYR A 32 13.18 -2.93 9.87
N VAL A 33 13.70 -2.45 8.74
CA VAL A 33 14.53 -1.24 8.70
C VAL A 33 13.74 -0.02 9.20
N SER A 34 12.49 0.13 8.76
CA SER A 34 11.61 1.21 9.23
C SER A 34 11.34 1.12 10.74
N LEU A 35 11.09 -0.08 11.26
CA LEU A 35 10.85 -0.29 12.69
C LEU A 35 12.12 -0.01 13.52
N LEU A 36 13.29 -0.44 13.04
CA LEU A 36 14.57 -0.15 13.67
C LEU A 36 14.82 1.36 13.75
N LEU A 37 14.57 2.09 12.67
CA LEU A 37 14.68 3.55 12.64
C LEU A 37 13.69 4.21 13.61
N ALA A 38 12.45 3.72 13.68
CA ALA A 38 11.47 4.23 14.64
C ALA A 38 11.94 4.05 16.09
N VAL A 39 12.51 2.89 16.43
CA VAL A 39 13.10 2.64 17.76
C VAL A 39 14.31 3.54 18.02
N ALA A 40 15.17 3.76 17.03
CA ALA A 40 16.30 4.67 17.14
C ALA A 40 15.85 6.11 17.42
N ILE A 41 14.76 6.58 16.80
CA ILE A 41 14.18 7.91 17.06
C ILE A 41 13.70 8.02 18.52
N VAL A 42 13.00 7.01 19.04
CA VAL A 42 12.55 6.99 20.44
C VAL A 42 13.74 7.05 21.41
N ALA A 43 14.82 6.31 21.10
CA ALA A 43 16.00 6.24 21.96
C ALA A 43 16.85 7.52 21.95
N ILE A 44 17.00 8.16 20.79
CA ILE A 44 17.90 9.33 20.62
C ILE A 44 17.17 10.64 20.84
N ALA A 45 15.93 10.78 20.35
CA ALA A 45 15.20 12.05 20.32
C ALA A 45 13.69 11.84 20.55
N PRO A 46 13.26 11.47 21.77
CA PRO A 46 11.85 11.18 22.08
C PRO A 46 10.93 12.40 21.88
N HIS A 47 11.48 13.62 21.91
CA HIS A 47 10.72 14.83 21.62
C HIS A 47 10.28 14.95 20.15
N GLN A 48 10.85 14.16 19.22
CA GLN A 48 10.51 14.18 17.79
C GLN A 48 9.34 13.24 17.44
N LEU A 49 8.83 12.47 18.40
CA LEU A 49 7.69 11.58 18.18
C LEU A 49 6.44 12.32 17.70
N PRO A 50 6.05 13.48 18.25
CA PRO A 50 4.89 14.23 17.76
C PRO A 50 5.06 14.69 16.30
N VAL A 51 6.26 15.16 15.92
CA VAL A 51 6.57 15.62 14.56
C VAL A 51 6.56 14.45 13.57
N THR A 52 7.08 13.30 13.99
CA THR A 52 7.09 12.09 13.16
C THR A 52 5.67 11.57 12.95
N LEU A 53 4.85 11.57 14.00
CA LEU A 53 3.44 11.21 13.93
C LEU A 53 2.64 12.14 13.00
N TYR A 54 2.91 13.45 13.07
CA TYR A 54 2.33 14.42 12.15
C TYR A 54 2.67 14.11 10.69
N LYS A 55 3.95 13.84 10.37
CA LYS A 55 4.38 13.46 9.02
C LYS A 55 3.72 12.16 8.53
N LEU A 56 3.58 11.17 9.41
CA LEU A 56 2.89 9.92 9.08
C LEU A 56 1.39 10.15 8.80
N SER A 57 0.74 11.01 9.59
CA SER A 57 -0.66 11.39 9.39
C SER A 57 -0.87 12.07 8.03
N LEU A 58 0.05 12.96 7.64
CA LEU A 58 0.03 13.62 6.34
C LEU A 58 0.15 12.60 5.19
N ILE A 59 1.13 11.68 5.25
CA ILE A 59 1.33 10.66 4.20
C ILE A 59 0.11 9.72 4.11
N ALA A 60 -0.46 9.31 5.24
CA ALA A 60 -1.67 8.47 5.26
C ALA A 60 -2.86 9.17 4.62
N THR A 61 -3.07 10.45 4.95
CA THR A 61 -4.13 11.27 4.38
C THR A 61 -3.91 11.51 2.89
N ALA A 62 -2.67 11.74 2.45
CA ALA A 62 -2.31 11.88 1.04
C ALA A 62 -2.63 10.62 0.24
N GLY A 63 -2.33 9.43 0.78
CA GLY A 63 -2.68 8.16 0.15
C GLY A 63 -4.19 7.97 0.00
N TRP A 64 -4.94 8.29 1.05
CA TRP A 64 -6.40 8.25 1.02
C TRP A 64 -6.96 9.22 -0.03
N LEU A 65 -6.56 10.49 0.01
CA LEU A 65 -7.02 11.52 -0.93
C LEU A 65 -6.63 11.19 -2.38
N GLY A 66 -5.42 10.74 -2.63
CA GLY A 66 -4.95 10.39 -3.97
C GLY A 66 -5.77 9.27 -4.61
N TYR A 67 -6.18 8.27 -3.81
CA TYR A 67 -7.06 7.21 -4.27
C TYR A 67 -8.48 7.69 -4.60
N TRP A 68 -9.07 8.53 -3.73
CA TRP A 68 -10.40 9.10 -3.99
C TRP A 68 -10.39 10.04 -5.19
N LEU A 69 -9.33 10.82 -5.35
CA LEU A 69 -9.14 11.71 -6.49
C LEU A 69 -9.05 10.93 -7.80
N ASP A 70 -8.25 9.85 -7.84
CA ASP A 70 -8.20 8.96 -9.02
C ASP A 70 -9.59 8.41 -9.39
N ARG A 71 -10.38 7.99 -8.40
CA ARG A 71 -11.73 7.46 -8.63
C ARG A 71 -12.75 8.51 -9.06
N ALA A 72 -12.67 9.73 -8.52
CA ALA A 72 -13.60 10.81 -8.84
C ALA A 72 -13.38 11.36 -10.27
N LEU A 73 -12.12 11.47 -10.70
CA LEU A 73 -11.78 11.96 -12.04
C LEU A 73 -12.12 10.95 -13.15
N PHE A 74 -12.11 9.64 -12.86
CA PHE A 74 -12.26 8.61 -13.89
C PHE A 74 -13.19 7.46 -13.46
N PRO A 75 -14.52 7.66 -13.47
CA PRO A 75 -15.47 6.62 -13.10
C PRO A 75 -15.42 5.37 -14.00
N TYR A 76 -15.08 5.50 -15.29
CA TYR A 76 -15.21 4.43 -16.30
C TYR A 76 -13.90 3.97 -16.99
N ALA A 77 -12.73 4.48 -16.59
CA ALA A 77 -11.45 4.17 -17.24
C ALA A 77 -10.49 3.40 -16.31
N ARG A 78 -10.99 2.34 -15.66
CA ARG A 78 -10.16 1.54 -14.73
C ARG A 78 -9.27 0.58 -15.52
N PRO A 79 -7.98 0.47 -15.19
CA PRO A 79 -7.07 -0.42 -15.91
C PRO A 79 -7.51 -1.90 -15.95
N HIS A 80 -8.27 -2.34 -14.95
CA HIS A 80 -8.81 -3.71 -14.90
C HIS A 80 -9.89 -3.95 -15.98
N ASP A 81 -10.62 -2.91 -16.37
CA ASP A 81 -11.66 -3.00 -17.41
C ASP A 81 -11.04 -3.05 -18.82
N LEU A 82 -9.83 -2.48 -19.00
CA LEU A 82 -9.10 -2.53 -20.27
C LEU A 82 -8.57 -3.93 -20.61
N ILE A 83 -8.20 -4.73 -19.61
CA ILE A 83 -7.75 -6.12 -19.82
C ILE A 83 -8.97 -7.01 -20.16
N ARG A 84 -10.10 -6.76 -19.50
CA ARG A 84 -11.36 -7.50 -19.71
C ARG A 84 -11.96 -7.31 -21.10
N TRP A 85 -11.72 -6.17 -21.73
CA TRP A 85 -12.10 -5.92 -23.13
C TRP A 85 -11.38 -6.84 -24.14
N GLY A 86 -10.28 -7.49 -23.76
CA GLY A 86 -9.59 -8.50 -24.57
C GLY A 86 -10.01 -9.94 -24.31
N GLU A 87 -10.74 -10.20 -23.21
CA GLU A 87 -11.40 -11.48 -22.96
C GLU A 87 -12.62 -11.59 -23.88
N SER A 88 -12.41 -12.07 -25.10
CA SER A 88 -13.49 -12.67 -25.86
C SER A 88 -14.00 -13.87 -25.06
N LEU A 89 -15.28 -13.83 -24.67
CA LEU A 89 -15.94 -14.72 -23.71
C LEU A 89 -16.02 -16.21 -24.10
N ASP A 90 -15.29 -16.71 -25.11
CA ASP A 90 -15.62 -18.01 -25.74
C ASP A 90 -14.46 -19.00 -26.00
N THR A 91 -13.22 -18.77 -25.54
CA THR A 91 -12.14 -19.77 -25.74
C THR A 91 -11.21 -19.93 -24.52
N PRO A 92 -11.29 -21.04 -23.76
CA PRO A 92 -10.50 -21.27 -22.54
C PRO A 92 -8.99 -21.46 -22.75
N ASP A 93 -8.53 -21.69 -23.99
CA ASP A 93 -7.18 -22.23 -24.26
C ASP A 93 -6.27 -21.30 -25.08
N VAL A 94 -6.68 -20.08 -25.38
CA VAL A 94 -5.84 -19.12 -26.10
C VAL A 94 -5.03 -18.26 -25.13
N PRO A 95 -3.70 -18.13 -25.30
CA PRO A 95 -2.91 -17.17 -24.52
C PRO A 95 -3.50 -15.78 -24.67
N LEU A 96 -3.68 -15.06 -23.57
CA LEU A 96 -4.22 -13.70 -23.51
C LEU A 96 -3.46 -12.78 -24.50
N MET A 97 -3.94 -12.65 -25.73
CA MET A 97 -3.29 -11.84 -26.77
C MET A 97 -3.67 -10.38 -26.56
N ILE A 98 -2.94 -9.71 -25.66
CA ILE A 98 -3.07 -8.27 -25.44
C ILE A 98 -2.62 -7.57 -26.73
N SER A 99 -3.55 -6.90 -27.40
CA SER A 99 -3.18 -6.07 -28.56
C SER A 99 -2.26 -4.93 -28.11
N LYS A 100 -1.32 -4.51 -28.96
CA LYS A 100 -0.40 -3.39 -28.64
C LYS A 100 -1.16 -2.13 -28.18
N GLN A 101 -2.35 -1.88 -28.74
CA GLN A 101 -3.21 -0.75 -28.37
C GLN A 101 -3.77 -0.87 -26.94
N GLN A 102 -4.20 -2.06 -26.51
CA GLN A 102 -4.64 -2.31 -25.13
C GLN A 102 -3.49 -2.18 -24.12
N ALA A 103 -2.29 -2.66 -24.48
CA ALA A 103 -1.10 -2.52 -23.64
C ALA A 103 -0.73 -1.05 -23.40
N VAL A 104 -0.77 -0.22 -24.45
CA VAL A 104 -0.50 1.23 -24.34
C VAL A 104 -1.56 1.93 -23.50
N ALA A 105 -2.84 1.59 -23.69
CA ALA A 105 -3.92 2.20 -22.91
C ALA A 105 -3.88 1.78 -21.43
N PHE A 106 -3.51 0.53 -21.13
CA PHE A 106 -3.26 0.06 -19.77
C PHE A 106 -2.06 0.77 -19.13
N ALA A 107 -0.94 0.87 -19.85
CA ALA A 107 0.26 1.58 -19.39
C ALA A 107 -0.03 3.07 -19.14
N ALA A 108 -0.77 3.73 -20.02
CA ALA A 108 -1.19 5.12 -19.86
C ALA A 108 -2.09 5.32 -18.63
N ALA A 109 -3.03 4.39 -18.37
CA ALA A 109 -3.88 4.44 -17.19
C ALA A 109 -3.10 4.22 -15.89
N MET A 110 -2.10 3.33 -15.88
CA MET A 110 -1.19 3.13 -14.75
C MET A 110 -0.30 4.35 -14.50
N LEU A 111 0.20 4.97 -15.56
CA LEU A 111 1.05 6.16 -15.47
C LEU A 111 0.27 7.37 -14.95
N ARG A 112 -0.97 7.57 -15.39
CA ARG A 112 -1.86 8.61 -14.85
C ARG A 112 -2.10 8.45 -13.36
N ARG A 113 -2.39 7.22 -12.90
CA ARG A 113 -2.56 6.89 -11.47
C ARG A 113 -1.31 7.22 -10.66
N ALA A 114 -0.16 6.81 -11.17
CA ALA A 114 1.12 7.11 -10.54
C ALA A 114 1.36 8.63 -10.42
N LEU A 115 1.06 9.40 -11.48
CA LEU A 115 1.22 10.86 -11.48
C LEU A 115 0.26 11.57 -10.51
N ILE A 116 -1.01 11.18 -10.46
CA ILE A 116 -1.98 11.77 -9.52
C ILE A 116 -1.56 11.50 -8.08
N ILE A 117 -1.18 10.26 -7.77
CA ILE A 117 -0.71 9.89 -6.43
C ILE A 117 0.58 10.65 -6.10
N ALA A 118 1.54 10.72 -7.02
CA ALA A 118 2.79 11.47 -6.83
C ALA A 118 2.52 12.95 -6.57
N ALA A 119 1.64 13.59 -7.35
CA ALA A 119 1.29 15.00 -7.17
C ALA A 119 0.63 15.26 -5.81
N VAL A 120 -0.27 14.38 -5.36
CA VAL A 120 -0.92 14.50 -4.04
C VAL A 120 0.09 14.30 -2.91
N VAL A 121 0.97 13.29 -3.01
CA VAL A 121 2.01 13.02 -2.00
C VAL A 121 3.01 14.17 -1.92
N ILE A 122 3.45 14.70 -3.07
CA ILE A 122 4.35 15.86 -3.13
C ILE A 122 3.66 17.11 -2.57
N GLY A 123 2.41 17.38 -2.96
CA GLY A 123 1.67 18.55 -2.47
C GLY A 123 1.46 18.53 -0.97
N VAL A 124 1.10 17.38 -0.40
CA VAL A 124 0.96 17.22 1.05
C VAL A 124 2.31 17.22 1.76
N GLY A 125 3.36 16.68 1.13
CA GLY A 125 4.71 16.63 1.68
C GLY A 125 5.45 17.98 1.67
N LEU A 126 5.16 18.87 0.72
CA LEU A 126 5.74 20.21 0.61
C LEU A 126 4.94 21.27 1.38
N GLY A 127 3.66 21.02 1.68
CA GLY A 127 2.83 21.92 2.49
C GLY A 127 3.13 21.88 4.00
N ALA A 128 4.20 21.20 4.41
CA ALA A 128 4.66 21.00 5.78
C ALA A 128 6.09 21.54 5.96
#